data_AF-A0A8T6HJQ6-F1
#
_entry.id   AF-A0A8T6HJQ6-F1
#
_cell.length_a   1.000
_cell.length_b   1.000
_cell.length_c   1.000
_cell.angle_alpha   90.00
_cell.angle_beta   90.00
_cell.angle_gamma   90.00
#
_symmetry.space_group_name_H-M   'P 1'
#
loop_
_entity.id
_entity.type
_entity.pdbx_description
1 polymer ?
#
loop_
_entity_poly.entity_id
_entity_poly.type
_entity_poly.pdbx_seq_one_letter_code
_entity_poly.pdbx_strand_id
1 'polypeptide(L)'
;MSSQPPQIPPIPPLAVVLRVISILGMGLTFSGCVLALVAAEWWWAIGTGVAFVPFMLIMGIVDRLIPDISEWTAEQAPPNEHD
;
A
#
# COMPACT_ATOMS: atom_id res chain seq x y z
N MET A 1 36.61 6.46 -12.08
CA MET A 1 35.17 6.21 -12.30
C MET A 1 34.49 6.35 -10.95
N SER A 2 33.83 7.49 -10.70
CA SER A 2 33.12 7.74 -9.46
C SER A 2 31.80 6.97 -9.49
N SER A 3 31.74 5.84 -8.79
CA SER A 3 30.52 5.11 -8.50
C SER A 3 29.66 5.97 -7.58
N GLN A 4 28.79 6.79 -8.17
CA GLN A 4 27.83 7.58 -7.43
C GLN A 4 26.94 6.58 -6.65
N PRO A 5 26.84 6.72 -5.32
CA PRO A 5 26.12 5.75 -4.52
C PRO A 5 24.65 5.74 -4.95
N PRO A 6 24.01 4.56 -4.92
CA PRO A 6 22.62 4.37 -5.29
C PRO A 6 21.72 5.45 -4.65
N GLN A 7 21.25 6.42 -5.45
CA GLN A 7 20.29 7.43 -4.98
C GLN A 7 18.90 6.80 -4.96
N ILE A 8 18.53 6.19 -3.83
CA ILE A 8 17.16 5.70 -3.62
C ILE A 8 16.23 6.92 -3.74
N PRO A 9 15.21 6.91 -4.60
CA PRO A 9 14.27 8.02 -4.68
C PRO A 9 13.64 8.23 -3.30
N PRO A 10 13.64 9.46 -2.77
CA PRO A 10 13.16 9.73 -1.42
C PRO A 10 11.67 9.39 -1.33
N ILE A 11 11.34 8.36 -0.54
CA ILE A 11 9.95 8.00 -0.27
C ILE A 11 9.35 9.09 0.62
N PRO A 12 8.26 9.76 0.21
CA PRO A 12 7.64 10.78 1.04
C PRO A 12 7.12 10.17 2.34
N PRO A 13 7.51 10.66 3.54
CA PRO A 13 7.08 10.10 4.82
C PRO A 13 5.56 10.05 4.98
N LEU A 14 4.88 11.02 4.39
CA LEU A 14 3.41 11.08 4.33
C LEU A 14 2.80 9.85 3.65
N ALA A 15 3.42 9.33 2.58
CA ALA A 15 2.92 8.15 1.88
C ALA A 15 2.99 6.91 2.78
N VAL A 16 4.04 6.77 3.59
CA VAL A 16 4.17 5.67 4.57
C VAL A 16 3.07 5.77 5.63
N VAL A 17 2.85 6.96 6.20
CA VAL A 17 1.81 7.18 7.21
C VAL A 17 0.41 6.88 6.65
N LEU A 18 0.11 7.38 5.45
CA LEU A 18 -1.16 7.13 4.76
C LEU A 18 -1.35 5.63 4.47
N ARG A 19 -0.28 4.91 4.11
CA ARG A 19 -0.30 3.46 3.92
C ARG A 19 -0.70 2.73 5.19
N VAL A 20 -0.05 3.05 6.31
CA VAL A 20 -0.33 2.41 7.61
C VAL A 20 -1.77 2.68 8.05
N ILE A 21 -2.21 3.94 7.97
CA ILE A 21 -3.60 4.32 8.28
C ILE A 21 -4.59 3.54 7.40
N SER A 22 -4.29 3.41 6.11
CA SER A 22 -5.16 2.69 5.17
C SER A 22 -5.24 1.21 5.48
N ILE A 23 -4.11 0.55 5.77
CA ILE A 23 -4.08 -0.87 6.14
C ILE A 23 -4.88 -1.12 7.41
N LEU A 24 -4.68 -0.29 8.44
CA LEU A 24 -5.41 -0.39 9.70
C LEU A 24 -6.90 -0.13 9.50
N GLY A 25 -7.26 0.90 8.73
CA GLY A 25 -8.64 1.24 8.40
C GLY A 25 -9.35 0.15 7.62
N MET A 26 -8.71 -0.44 6.61
CA MET A 26 -9.21 -1.58 5.85
C MET A 26 -9.44 -2.81 6.73
N GLY A 27 -8.48 -3.15 7.60
CA GLY A 27 -8.62 -4.27 8.52
C GLY A 27 -9.78 -4.09 9.50
N LEU A 28 -9.94 -2.88 10.06
CA LEU A 28 -11.02 -2.56 11.00
C LEU A 28 -12.39 -2.55 10.33
N THR A 29 -12.52 -1.93 9.16
CA THR A 29 -13.78 -1.89 8.39
C THR A 29 -14.19 -3.28 7.89
N PHE A 30 -13.23 -4.09 7.44
CA PHE A 30 -13.49 -5.49 7.08
C PHE A 30 -13.96 -6.31 8.29
N SER A 31 -13.26 -6.20 9.42
CA SER A 31 -13.64 -6.89 10.65
C SER A 31 -15.03 -6.47 11.13
N GLY A 32 -15.34 -5.17 11.06
CA GLY A 32 -16.66 -4.62 11.37
C GLY A 32 -17.75 -5.15 10.44
N CYS A 33 -17.46 -5.28 9.15
CA CYS A 33 -18.39 -5.85 8.17
C CYS A 33 -18.71 -7.32 8.47
N VAL A 34 -17.69 -8.13 8.73
CA VAL A 34 -17.88 -9.53 9.12
C VAL A 34 -18.70 -9.65 10.40
N LEU A 35 -18.40 -8.86 11.43
CA LEU A 35 -19.16 -8.86 12.68
C LEU A 35 -20.63 -8.44 12.47
N ALA A 36 -20.87 -7.41 11.66
CA ALA A 36 -22.23 -6.96 11.35
C ALA A 36 -23.03 -8.00 10.54
N LEU A 37 -22.38 -8.72 9.62
CA LEU A 37 -22.99 -9.85 8.90
C LEU A 37 -23.35 -10.99 9.86
N VAL A 38 -22.45 -11.33 10.79
CA VAL A 38 -22.69 -12.36 11.82
C VAL A 38 -23.85 -11.95 12.74
N ALA A 39 -23.96 -10.67 13.08
CA ALA A 39 -25.07 -10.13 13.87
C ALA A 39 -26.39 -9.98 13.09
N ALA A 40 -26.44 -10.34 11.79
CA ALA A 40 -27.56 -10.13 10.87
C ALA A 40 -27.99 -8.65 10.70
N GLU A 41 -27.07 -7.72 10.98
CA GLU A 41 -27.26 -6.28 10.88
C GLU A 41 -26.84 -5.79 9.49
N TRP A 42 -27.64 -6.12 8.47
CA TRP A 42 -27.32 -5.89 7.06
C TRP A 42 -26.99 -4.43 6.71
N TRP A 43 -27.66 -3.46 7.33
CA TRP A 43 -27.39 -2.04 7.12
C TRP A 43 -26.01 -1.62 7.61
N TRP A 44 -25.59 -2.15 8.76
CA TRP A 44 -24.25 -1.90 9.32
C TRP A 44 -23.16 -2.63 8.54
N ALA A 45 -23.45 -3.83 8.01
CA ALA A 45 -22.55 -4.54 7.12
C ALA A 45 -22.29 -3.75 5.82
N ILE A 46 -23.34 -3.19 5.22
CA ILE A 46 -23.21 -2.31 4.06
C ILE A 46 -22.40 -1.06 4.42
N GLY A 47 -22.73 -0.40 5.53
CA GLY A 47 -22.02 0.81 5.97
C GLY A 47 -20.52 0.59 6.19
N THR A 48 -20.15 -0.49 6.86
CA THR A 48 -18.73 -0.86 7.09
C THR A 48 -18.02 -1.31 5.81
N GLY A 49 -18.72 -2.01 4.91
CA GLY A 49 -18.21 -2.33 3.58
C GLY A 49 -17.95 -1.10 2.72
N VAL A 50 -18.84 -0.10 2.74
CA VAL A 50 -18.64 1.17 2.03
C VAL A 50 -17.49 1.97 2.65
N ALA A 51 -17.33 1.92 3.98
CA ALA A 51 -16.23 2.58 4.67
C ALA A 51 -14.84 1.99 4.31
N PHE A 52 -14.77 0.80 3.71
CA PHE A 52 -13.53 0.22 3.19
C PHE A 52 -12.97 0.98 1.97
N VAL A 53 -13.87 1.47 1.11
CA VAL A 53 -13.54 2.12 -0.17
C VAL A 53 -12.59 3.32 -0.04
N PRO A 54 -12.79 4.30 0.86
CA PRO A 54 -11.86 5.42 1.00
C PRO A 54 -10.44 4.99 1.37
N PHE A 55 -10.28 3.95 2.20
CA PHE A 55 -8.96 3.42 2.54
C PHE A 55 -8.29 2.72 1.36
N MET A 56 -9.06 2.01 0.52
CA MET A 56 -8.55 1.46 -0.74
C MET A 56 -8.09 2.56 -1.70
N LEU A 57 -8.84 3.65 -1.82
CA LEU A 57 -8.48 4.77 -2.68
C LEU A 57 -7.18 5.44 -2.20
N ILE A 58 -7.04 5.66 -0.90
CA ILE A 58 -5.80 6.22 -0.32
C ILE A 58 -4.62 5.29 -0.62
N MET A 59 -4.79 3.98 -0.47
CA MET A 59 -3.76 3.00 -0.82
C MET A 59 -3.34 3.10 -2.29
N GLY A 60 -4.30 3.17 -3.22
CA GLY A 60 -4.00 3.32 -4.65
C GLY A 60 -3.32 4.65 -5.01
N ILE A 61 -3.61 5.72 -4.26
CA ILE A 61 -2.89 7.01 -4.39
C ILE A 61 -1.45 6.85 -3.89
N VAL A 62 -1.28 6.22 -2.72
CA VAL A 62 0.05 5.97 -2.12
C VAL A 62 0.92 5.11 -3.03
N ASP A 63 0.37 4.06 -3.64
CA ASP A 63 1.11 3.19 -4.56
C ASP A 63 1.58 3.94 -5.80
N ARG A 64 0.87 4.98 -6.26
CA ARG A 64 1.37 5.87 -7.33
C ARG A 64 2.46 6.83 -6.86
N LEU A 65 2.52 7.15 -5.57
CA LEU A 65 3.54 8.03 -5.00
C LEU A 65 4.84 7.29 -4.67
N ILE A 66 4.79 5.97 -4.44
CA ILE A 66 5.96 5.16 -4.13
C ILE A 66 6.50 4.56 -5.43
N PRO A 67 7.64 5.04 -5.96
CA PRO A 67 8.24 4.45 -7.16
C PRO A 67 8.66 2.99 -6.90
N ASP A 68 8.47 2.15 -7.90
CA ASP A 68 8.75 0.72 -7.85
C ASP A 68 10.27 0.49 -7.76
N ILE A 69 10.76 0.17 -6.55
CA ILE A 69 12.20 -0.06 -6.28
C ILE A 69 12.71 -1.30 -7.05
N SER A 70 11.80 -2.13 -7.56
CA SER A 70 12.07 -3.30 -8.39
C SER A 70 12.78 -2.93 -9.70
N GLU A 71 12.37 -1.84 -10.38
CA GLU A 71 13.01 -1.36 -11.61
C GLU A 71 14.43 -0.86 -11.36
N TRP A 72 14.65 -0.18 -10.23
CA TRP A 72 15.97 0.34 -9.88
C TRP A 72 16.95 -0.75 -9.41
N THR A 73 16.42 -1.80 -8.76
CA THR A 73 17.20 -2.98 -8.36
C THR A 73 17.59 -3.83 -9.58
N ALA A 74 16.70 -3.92 -10.58
CA ALA A 74 16.98 -4.59 -11.84
C ALA A 74 18.04 -3.85 -12.67
N GLU A 75 18.06 -2.51 -12.63
CA GLU A 75 19.07 -1.70 -13.32
C GLU A 75 20.47 -1.76 -12.66
N GLN A 76 20.53 -2.09 -11.37
CA GLN A 76 21.79 -2.29 -10.63
C GLN A 76 22.27 -3.74 -10.57
N ALA A 77 21.51 -4.69 -11.12
CA ALA A 77 21.96 -6.07 -11.20
C ALA A 77 23.19 -6.13 -12.13
N PRO A 78 24.34 -6.69 -11.68
CA PRO A 78 25.49 -6.85 -12.55
C PRO A 78 25.06 -7.68 -13.77
N PRO A 79 25.49 -7.32 -14.99
CA PRO A 79 25.17 -8.09 -16.19
C PRO A 79 25.65 -9.51 -15.93
N ASN A 80 24.73 -10.47 -15.98
CA ASN A 80 24.96 -11.88 -15.73
C ASN A 80 26.33 -12.31 -16.30
N GLU A 81 27.29 -12.65 -15.43
CA GLU A 81 28.44 -13.47 -15.80
C GLU A 81 27.89 -14.87 -16.13
N HIS A 82 27.33 -14.99 -17.34
CA HIS A 82 27.16 -16.27 -18.02
C HIS A 82 28.40 -16.49 -18.88
N ASP A 83 29.44 -17.01 -18.23
CA ASP A 83 30.49 -17.83 -18.85
C ASP A 83 30.23 -19.31 -18.51
#